data_AF-A0A401GC42-F1
#
_entry.id   AF-A0A401GC42-F1
#
_cell.length_a   1.000
_cell.length_b   1.000
_cell.length_c   1.000
_cell.angle_alpha   90.00
_cell.angle_beta   90.00
_cell.angle_gamma   90.00
#
_symmetry.space_group_name_H-M   'P 1'
#
loop_
_entity.id
_entity.type
_entity.pdbx_description
1 polymer ?
#
loop_
_entity_poly.entity_id
_entity_poly.type
_entity_poly.pdbx_seq_one_letter_code
_entity_poly.pdbx_strand_id
1 'polypeptide(L)'
;MAPSPSLRQRALEQSLQIETKDTHHITGPFRPQTPLDAQFPESPTMAQKGANGHIPAAFDRWSTASRGFGADIMSMRWIVVPSSSLKMIITSVVLWANWEILAPYVGDLPNPFAPLLFISYRILDSSPDDPRYSKGILDFVFVSYYIVVFSFVRQFITLQVSRPVGQWFGIKRESKLARFGEQGYALVYFAVMGAWGARIMSQSPIWWYDTKNFWLGYPHWDMKPELKRYYLMEAAYWCHQLIVLLLNLEKPRKDYAELVAHHLVTLWLVGASYVCNMTQIGNAVYLSMDVPDAFFAFSKLLNYIQWEYTKVVSFVIFVGVWSYFRIFLNMVMLWSVWTEYDLIPLASQRFWPPDGVWMVWWMKYQVFIPIFLLLCLNLFWYFLILRIMYRVVGPTQGITDVRSDDEDDGGDDGGGDGKDDGEDDDKDDVGDDDKDE
;
A
#
# COMPACT_ATOMS: atom_id res chain seq x y z
N MET A 1 -28.04 16.72 70.77
CA MET A 1 -28.08 17.00 69.32
C MET A 1 -26.74 17.54 68.90
N ALA A 2 -25.91 16.73 68.25
CA ALA A 2 -24.70 17.17 67.55
C ALA A 2 -25.00 17.08 66.03
N PRO A 3 -24.56 18.05 65.20
CA PRO A 3 -24.93 18.06 63.80
C PRO A 3 -24.15 16.99 63.02
N SER A 4 -24.82 16.32 62.08
CA SER A 4 -24.19 15.38 61.15
C SER A 4 -23.25 16.11 60.19
N PRO A 5 -22.07 15.57 59.87
CA PRO A 5 -21.13 16.21 58.96
C PRO A 5 -21.69 16.28 57.53
N SER A 6 -21.39 17.38 56.84
CA SER A 6 -21.87 17.64 55.48
C SER A 6 -21.26 16.68 54.45
N LEU A 7 -21.98 16.41 53.36
CA LEU A 7 -21.57 15.53 52.25
C LEU A 7 -20.17 15.85 51.68
N ARG A 8 -19.74 17.11 51.77
CA ARG A 8 -18.43 17.58 51.29
C ARG A 8 -17.28 17.09 52.17
N GLN A 9 -17.54 16.86 53.46
CA GLN A 9 -16.54 16.39 54.43
C GLN A 9 -16.28 14.88 54.27
N ARG A 10 -17.33 14.10 53.97
CA ARG A 10 -17.22 12.68 53.62
C ARG A 10 -16.49 12.44 52.30
N ALA A 11 -16.69 13.31 51.31
CA ALA A 11 -15.96 13.24 50.04
C ALA A 11 -14.46 13.53 50.20
N LEU A 12 -14.09 14.43 51.11
CA LEU A 12 -12.69 14.76 51.42
C LEU A 12 -11.98 13.64 52.21
N GLU A 13 -12.69 12.98 53.13
CA GLU A 13 -12.16 11.81 53.84
C GLU A 13 -11.96 10.60 52.91
N GLN A 14 -12.84 10.42 51.91
CA GLN A 14 -12.68 9.39 50.88
C GLN A 14 -11.51 9.68 49.93
N SER A 15 -11.25 10.94 49.57
CA SER A 15 -10.09 11.28 48.72
C SER A 15 -8.76 11.13 49.47
N LEU A 16 -8.72 11.44 50.77
CA LEU A 16 -7.51 11.31 51.60
C LEU A 16 -7.15 9.85 51.93
N GLN A 17 -8.11 8.92 51.90
CA GLN A 17 -7.86 7.48 52.05
C GLN A 17 -7.34 6.80 50.76
N ILE A 18 -7.52 7.41 49.59
CA ILE A 18 -7.02 6.88 48.31
C ILE A 18 -5.54 7.29 48.10
N GLU A 19 -5.10 8.38 48.72
CA GLU A 19 -3.73 8.91 48.59
C GLU A 19 -2.69 8.25 49.51
N THR A 20 -3.09 7.30 50.38
CA THR A 20 -2.20 6.66 51.37
C THR A 20 -2.16 5.13 51.26
N LYS A 21 -1.99 4.62 50.04
CA LYS A 21 -1.43 3.27 49.82
C LYS A 21 -0.26 3.32 48.84
N ASP A 22 0.90 3.58 49.44
CA ASP A 22 2.28 3.26 49.08
C ASP A 22 2.62 2.96 47.61
N THR A 23 3.37 3.90 47.06
CA THR A 23 4.28 3.72 45.94
C THR A 23 5.54 2.92 46.34
N HIS A 24 6.11 2.28 45.31
CA HIS A 24 7.50 1.84 45.12
C HIS A 24 7.86 0.38 45.43
N HIS A 25 7.97 -0.41 44.35
CA HIS A 25 9.29 -0.91 43.92
C HIS A 25 9.39 -0.87 42.38
N ILE A 26 10.34 -0.05 41.89
CA ILE A 26 10.86 -0.09 40.52
C ILE A 26 12.08 -1.03 40.52
N THR A 27 12.30 -1.71 39.40
CA THR A 27 13.50 -2.46 38.93
C THR A 27 13.45 -3.99 39.00
N GLY A 28 13.27 -4.58 37.81
CA GLY A 28 13.64 -5.95 37.46
C GLY A 28 13.63 -6.07 35.93
N PRO A 29 14.64 -6.68 35.28
CA PRO A 29 14.66 -6.78 33.83
C PRO A 29 13.57 -7.77 33.40
N PHE A 30 12.57 -7.29 32.65
CA PHE A 30 11.60 -8.17 31.99
C PHE A 30 12.31 -8.94 30.87
N ARG A 31 12.94 -10.06 31.25
CA ARG A 31 13.19 -11.17 30.33
C ARG A 31 11.85 -11.80 29.96
N PRO A 32 11.62 -12.18 28.69
CA PRO A 32 10.44 -12.94 28.32
C PRO A 32 10.51 -14.31 28.99
N GLN A 33 9.61 -14.57 29.94
CA GLN A 33 9.35 -15.92 30.43
C GLN A 33 8.27 -16.54 29.55
N THR A 34 8.69 -17.41 28.64
CA THR A 34 7.83 -18.50 28.17
C THR A 34 8.68 -19.78 28.26
N PRO A 35 8.21 -20.84 28.94
CA PRO A 35 8.89 -22.12 28.91
C PRO A 35 8.88 -22.66 27.48
N LEU A 36 10.03 -23.12 27.00
CA LEU A 36 10.06 -24.17 25.98
C LEU A 36 9.28 -25.37 26.55
N ASP A 37 8.49 -26.03 25.72
CA ASP A 37 7.66 -27.23 26.00
C ASP A 37 6.16 -27.03 26.25
N ALA A 38 5.53 -26.06 25.59
CA ALA A 38 4.09 -26.16 25.29
C ALA A 38 3.91 -26.92 23.97
N GLN A 39 3.60 -28.22 24.06
CA GLN A 39 3.08 -29.01 22.94
C GLN A 39 1.82 -28.33 22.41
N PHE A 40 1.88 -27.79 21.20
CA PHE A 40 0.73 -27.25 20.49
C PHE A 40 -0.21 -28.42 20.12
N PRO A 41 -1.50 -28.39 20.48
CA PRO A 41 -2.48 -29.20 19.77
C PRO A 41 -2.52 -28.70 18.33
N GLU A 42 -2.47 -29.64 17.38
CA GLU A 42 -2.64 -29.36 15.95
C GLU A 42 -3.83 -28.44 15.71
N SER A 43 -3.62 -27.42 14.89
CA SER A 43 -4.68 -26.50 14.47
C SER A 43 -5.82 -27.30 13.83
N PRO A 44 -7.09 -27.12 14.25
CA PRO A 44 -8.18 -27.83 13.62
C PRO A 44 -8.30 -27.34 12.18
N THR A 45 -8.05 -28.24 11.25
CA THR A 45 -8.47 -28.13 9.86
C THR A 45 -9.96 -27.81 9.89
N MET A 46 -10.38 -26.71 9.26
CA MET A 46 -11.79 -26.38 9.11
C MET A 46 -12.49 -27.45 8.25
N ALA A 47 -12.95 -28.51 8.89
CA ALA A 47 -14.05 -29.32 8.42
C ALA A 47 -15.30 -28.81 9.12
N GLN A 48 -16.01 -27.90 8.46
CA GLN A 48 -17.29 -27.37 8.91
C GLN A 48 -18.29 -28.56 9.00
N LYS A 49 -18.69 -28.92 10.23
CA LYS A 49 -19.78 -29.87 10.47
C LYS A 49 -21.07 -29.28 9.90
N GLY A 50 -21.73 -30.05 9.03
CA GLY A 50 -23.00 -29.70 8.44
C GLY A 50 -24.15 -29.70 9.45
N ALA A 51 -25.00 -28.69 9.33
CA ALA A 51 -26.40 -28.76 9.73
C ALA A 51 -27.19 -27.82 8.80
N ASN A 52 -28.06 -28.45 7.99
CA ASN A 52 -29.22 -27.90 7.27
C ASN A 52 -29.04 -26.68 6.34
N GLY A 53 -29.20 -26.94 5.05
CA GLY A 53 -29.44 -25.95 4.00
C GLY A 53 -28.22 -25.72 3.11
N HIS A 54 -28.30 -26.19 1.87
CA HIS A 54 -27.32 -25.92 0.81
C HIS A 54 -27.30 -24.40 0.51
N ILE A 55 -26.49 -23.66 1.25
CA ILE A 55 -25.91 -22.40 0.77
C ILE A 55 -24.50 -22.79 0.29
N PRO A 56 -24.17 -22.67 -1.01
CA PRO A 56 -22.80 -22.90 -1.45
C PRO A 56 -21.90 -21.98 -0.62
N ALA A 57 -20.84 -22.56 -0.02
CA ALA A 57 -19.86 -21.82 0.76
C ALA A 57 -19.57 -20.49 0.06
N ALA A 58 -19.95 -19.39 0.72
CA ALA A 58 -19.90 -18.06 0.14
C ALA A 58 -18.53 -17.84 -0.52
N PHE A 59 -18.53 -17.26 -1.72
CA PHE A 59 -17.32 -16.95 -2.48
C PHE A 59 -16.39 -16.09 -1.62
N ASP A 60 -15.48 -16.72 -0.89
CA ASP A 60 -14.45 -16.00 -0.15
C ASP A 60 -13.43 -15.49 -1.17
N ARG A 61 -13.62 -14.23 -1.54
CA ARG A 61 -12.78 -13.50 -2.49
C ARG A 61 -11.35 -13.32 -1.96
N TRP A 62 -11.17 -13.41 -0.65
CA TRP A 62 -9.89 -13.25 0.03
C TRP A 62 -9.17 -14.59 0.26
N SER A 63 -9.80 -15.72 -0.08
CA SER A 63 -9.19 -17.04 0.06
C SER A 63 -7.97 -17.19 -0.85
N THR A 64 -6.82 -17.48 -0.24
CA THR A 64 -5.53 -17.73 -0.90
C THR A 64 -5.34 -19.19 -1.32
N ALA A 65 -6.32 -20.06 -1.04
CA ALA A 65 -6.29 -21.47 -1.44
C ALA A 65 -6.55 -21.64 -2.94
N SER A 66 -5.70 -22.42 -3.62
CA SER A 66 -5.87 -22.73 -5.05
C SER A 66 -7.10 -23.60 -5.27
N ARG A 67 -7.87 -23.31 -6.33
CA ARG A 67 -8.98 -24.16 -6.79
C ARG A 67 -8.59 -25.03 -8.00
N GLY A 68 -7.29 -25.15 -8.26
CA GLY A 68 -6.75 -25.73 -9.47
C GLY A 68 -6.20 -24.65 -10.40
N PHE A 69 -5.06 -24.93 -11.02
CA PHE A 69 -4.28 -23.95 -11.76
C PHE A 69 -5.06 -23.30 -12.93
N GLY A 70 -5.72 -24.11 -13.76
CA GLY A 70 -6.52 -23.59 -14.89
C GLY A 70 -7.71 -22.73 -14.43
N ALA A 71 -8.39 -23.14 -13.36
CA ALA A 71 -9.50 -22.37 -12.80
C ALA A 71 -9.01 -21.05 -12.21
N ASP A 72 -7.86 -21.04 -11.53
CA ASP A 72 -7.26 -19.83 -10.97
C ASP A 72 -6.81 -18.84 -12.06
N ILE A 73 -6.32 -19.33 -13.21
CA ILE A 73 -6.01 -18.49 -14.38
C ILE A 73 -7.27 -17.81 -14.92
N MET A 74 -8.29 -18.62 -15.21
CA MET A 74 -9.52 -18.15 -15.86
C MET A 74 -10.34 -17.20 -14.97
N SER A 75 -10.25 -17.36 -13.64
CA SER A 75 -10.91 -16.52 -12.65
C SER A 75 -10.05 -15.37 -12.11
N MET A 76 -8.85 -15.15 -12.66
CA MET A 76 -7.87 -14.15 -12.17
C MET A 76 -7.43 -14.32 -10.70
N ARG A 77 -7.70 -15.47 -10.08
CA ARG A 77 -7.33 -15.75 -8.68
C ARG A 77 -5.83 -15.90 -8.47
N TRP A 78 -5.05 -16.08 -9.52
CA TRP A 78 -3.58 -16.07 -9.44
C TRP A 78 -3.02 -14.78 -8.80
N ILE A 79 -3.79 -13.68 -8.78
CA ILE A 79 -3.44 -12.43 -8.09
C ILE A 79 -3.39 -12.59 -6.56
N VAL A 80 -4.26 -13.44 -6.00
CA VAL A 80 -4.35 -13.70 -4.56
C VAL A 80 -3.80 -15.07 -4.15
N VAL A 81 -3.67 -16.00 -5.09
CA VAL A 81 -3.15 -17.36 -4.85
C VAL A 81 -1.66 -17.43 -5.22
N PRO A 82 -0.74 -17.44 -4.23
CA PRO A 82 0.70 -17.40 -4.49
C PRO A 82 1.22 -18.62 -5.26
N SER A 83 0.63 -19.80 -5.05
CA SER A 83 1.07 -21.02 -5.76
C SER A 83 0.74 -20.98 -7.25
N SER A 84 -0.34 -20.31 -7.65
CA SER A 84 -0.75 -20.17 -9.05
C SER A 84 0.09 -19.11 -9.77
N SER A 85 0.35 -17.95 -9.15
CA SER A 85 1.28 -16.96 -9.72
C SER A 85 2.71 -17.51 -9.81
N LEU A 86 3.19 -18.24 -8.79
CA LEU A 86 4.50 -18.90 -8.85
C LEU A 86 4.60 -19.89 -10.02
N LYS A 87 3.57 -20.71 -10.27
CA LYS A 87 3.53 -21.61 -11.42
C LYS A 87 3.61 -20.86 -12.75
N MET A 88 2.93 -19.72 -12.89
CA MET A 88 3.01 -18.89 -14.11
C MET A 88 4.41 -18.31 -14.33
N ILE A 89 5.04 -17.83 -13.26
CA ILE A 89 6.43 -17.31 -13.29
C ILE A 89 7.39 -18.43 -13.73
N ILE A 90 7.36 -19.58 -13.05
CA ILE A 90 8.21 -20.73 -13.36
C ILE A 90 7.98 -21.22 -14.78
N THR A 91 6.71 -21.31 -15.22
CA THR A 91 6.40 -21.74 -16.59
C THR A 91 7.05 -20.83 -17.63
N SER A 92 7.00 -19.51 -17.43
CA SER A 92 7.63 -18.54 -18.34
C SER A 92 9.15 -18.69 -18.39
N VAL A 93 9.79 -18.90 -17.23
CA VAL A 93 11.25 -19.12 -17.13
C VAL A 93 11.66 -20.44 -17.77
N VAL A 94 10.89 -21.51 -17.54
CA VAL A 94 11.15 -22.83 -18.15
C VAL A 94 10.98 -22.78 -19.66
N LEU A 95 9.95 -22.08 -20.17
CA LEU A 95 9.75 -21.90 -21.61
C LEU A 95 10.91 -21.13 -22.24
N TRP A 96 11.37 -20.06 -21.58
CA TRP A 96 12.55 -19.32 -22.01
C TRP A 96 13.80 -20.22 -22.04
N ALA A 97 14.09 -20.94 -20.95
CA ALA A 97 15.27 -21.79 -20.84
C ALA A 97 15.24 -22.96 -21.84
N ASN A 98 14.07 -23.58 -22.03
CA ASN A 98 13.89 -24.64 -23.02
C ASN A 98 14.14 -24.12 -24.44
N TRP A 99 13.70 -22.90 -24.76
CA TRP A 99 14.00 -22.30 -26.05
C TRP A 99 15.49 -22.03 -26.24
N GLU A 100 16.22 -21.52 -25.23
CA GLU A 100 17.69 -21.32 -25.33
C GLU A 100 18.43 -22.64 -25.63
N ILE A 101 17.93 -23.76 -25.09
CA ILE A 101 18.52 -25.09 -25.34
C ILE A 101 18.16 -25.61 -26.73
N LEU A 102 16.92 -25.40 -27.19
CA LEU A 102 16.41 -25.94 -28.45
C LEU A 102 16.77 -25.08 -29.67
N ALA A 103 16.90 -23.76 -29.51
CA ALA A 103 17.12 -22.82 -30.60
C ALA A 103 18.31 -23.23 -31.51
N PRO A 104 19.49 -23.62 -30.99
CA PRO A 104 20.60 -24.07 -31.84
C PRO A 104 20.27 -25.26 -32.75
N TYR A 105 19.26 -26.06 -32.41
CA TYR A 105 18.82 -27.22 -33.19
C TYR A 105 17.67 -26.92 -34.16
N VAL A 106 16.95 -25.82 -33.97
CA VAL A 106 15.78 -25.43 -34.77
C VAL A 106 16.13 -24.34 -35.79
N GLY A 107 17.08 -23.46 -35.46
CA GLY A 107 17.57 -22.37 -36.32
C GLY A 107 17.98 -21.13 -35.52
N ASP A 108 18.57 -20.15 -36.20
CA ASP A 108 18.99 -18.86 -35.59
C ASP A 108 17.79 -17.91 -35.41
N LEU A 109 16.86 -18.30 -34.52
CA LEU A 109 15.66 -17.53 -34.20
C LEU A 109 15.75 -16.92 -32.79
N PRO A 110 15.37 -15.65 -32.61
CA PRO A 110 15.37 -15.00 -31.31
C PRO A 110 14.38 -15.66 -30.36
N ASN A 111 14.69 -15.66 -29.06
CA ASN A 111 13.86 -16.28 -28.06
C ASN A 111 12.52 -15.54 -27.88
N PRO A 112 11.37 -16.17 -28.18
CA PRO A 112 10.06 -15.52 -28.12
C PRO A 112 9.62 -15.21 -26.67
N PHE A 113 10.25 -15.86 -25.67
CA PHE A 113 9.96 -15.65 -24.26
C PHE A 113 10.90 -14.64 -23.59
N ALA A 114 12.00 -14.24 -24.25
CA ALA A 114 12.91 -13.23 -23.71
C ALA A 114 12.24 -11.90 -23.36
N PRO A 115 11.26 -11.38 -24.14
CA PRO A 115 10.54 -10.16 -23.79
C PRO A 115 9.73 -10.19 -22.49
N LEU A 116 9.40 -11.39 -21.97
CA LEU A 116 8.75 -11.51 -20.66
C LEU A 116 9.75 -11.19 -19.53
N LEU A 117 10.99 -11.69 -19.65
CA LEU A 117 12.00 -11.68 -18.60
C LEU A 117 12.95 -10.47 -18.68
N PHE A 118 13.19 -9.97 -19.90
CA PHE A 118 14.22 -8.98 -20.18
C PHE A 118 13.68 -7.79 -20.98
N ILE A 119 14.31 -6.64 -20.78
CA ILE A 119 14.00 -5.43 -21.53
C ILE A 119 14.33 -5.63 -23.02
N SER A 120 13.43 -5.20 -23.90
CA SER A 120 13.55 -5.35 -25.35
C SER A 120 14.03 -4.06 -26.03
N TYR A 121 14.34 -4.10 -27.33
CA TYR A 121 14.71 -2.94 -28.17
C TYR A 121 16.04 -2.26 -27.82
N ARG A 122 17.13 -3.05 -27.83
CA ARG A 122 18.48 -2.48 -27.79
C ARG A 122 18.76 -1.72 -29.09
N ILE A 123 19.29 -0.51 -28.98
CA ILE A 123 19.73 0.31 -30.11
C ILE A 123 21.03 -0.29 -30.64
N LEU A 124 21.02 -0.75 -31.89
CA LEU A 124 22.16 -1.48 -32.48
C LEU A 124 23.43 -0.63 -32.58
N ASP A 125 23.27 0.68 -32.77
CA ASP A 125 24.38 1.63 -32.89
C ASP A 125 24.97 2.07 -31.55
N SER A 126 24.41 1.59 -30.42
CA SER A 126 24.94 1.93 -29.09
C SER A 126 26.22 1.18 -28.78
N SER A 127 27.17 1.86 -28.12
CA SER A 127 28.43 1.27 -27.69
C SER A 127 28.18 0.01 -26.83
N PRO A 128 28.98 -1.07 -26.99
CA PRO A 128 28.91 -2.22 -26.09
C PRO A 128 29.06 -1.86 -24.60
N ASP A 129 29.84 -0.80 -24.30
CA ASP A 129 30.12 -0.35 -22.93
C ASP A 129 29.02 0.57 -22.37
N ASP A 130 28.15 1.13 -23.23
CA ASP A 130 27.02 1.98 -22.82
C ASP A 130 25.78 1.63 -23.67
N PRO A 131 25.18 0.44 -23.43
CA PRO A 131 24.06 -0.03 -24.23
C PRO A 131 22.85 0.86 -24.01
N ARG A 132 22.18 1.26 -25.09
CA ARG A 132 20.97 2.10 -25.03
C ARG A 132 19.75 1.34 -25.55
N TYR A 133 18.58 1.71 -25.02
CA TYR A 133 17.31 1.06 -25.33
C TYR A 133 16.26 2.07 -25.73
N SER A 134 15.50 1.75 -26.79
CA SER A 134 14.31 2.48 -27.17
C SER A 134 13.05 1.83 -26.59
N LYS A 135 11.88 2.41 -26.83
CA LYS A 135 10.56 1.88 -26.41
C LYS A 135 9.90 1.07 -27.54
N GLY A 136 9.01 0.15 -27.19
CA GLY A 136 8.14 -0.51 -28.17
C GLY A 136 7.13 -1.48 -27.57
N ILE A 137 6.38 -2.19 -28.43
CA ILE A 137 5.21 -2.99 -28.00
C ILE A 137 5.53 -4.13 -27.03
N LEU A 138 6.67 -4.81 -27.19
CA LEU A 138 7.18 -5.83 -26.28
C LEU A 138 7.37 -5.35 -24.83
N ASP A 139 7.43 -4.03 -24.59
CA ASP A 139 7.47 -3.51 -23.22
C ASP A 139 6.16 -3.79 -22.47
N PHE A 140 5.01 -3.87 -23.16
CA PHE A 140 3.75 -4.31 -22.54
C PHE A 140 3.78 -5.79 -22.14
N VAL A 141 4.49 -6.62 -22.91
CA VAL A 141 4.69 -8.04 -22.57
C VAL A 141 5.51 -8.16 -21.29
N PHE A 142 6.60 -7.40 -21.18
CA PHE A 142 7.39 -7.29 -19.95
C PHE A 142 6.51 -6.83 -18.78
N VAL A 143 5.76 -5.74 -18.94
CA VAL A 143 4.86 -5.22 -17.89
C VAL A 143 3.84 -6.29 -17.45
N SER A 144 3.22 -7.00 -18.38
CA SER A 144 2.24 -8.05 -18.08
C SER A 144 2.82 -9.20 -17.27
N TYR A 145 4.05 -9.62 -17.56
CA TYR A 145 4.75 -10.64 -16.80
C TYR A 145 5.06 -10.15 -15.38
N TYR A 146 5.54 -8.93 -15.23
CA TYR A 146 5.88 -8.39 -13.92
C TYR A 146 4.65 -8.09 -13.04
N ILE A 147 3.45 -7.90 -13.61
CA ILE A 147 2.19 -7.90 -12.83
C ILE A 147 2.02 -9.24 -12.10
N VAL A 148 2.29 -10.36 -12.77
CA VAL A 148 2.22 -11.71 -12.16
C VAL A 148 3.29 -11.87 -11.09
N VAL A 149 4.50 -11.36 -11.34
CA VAL A 149 5.59 -11.34 -10.34
C VAL A 149 5.18 -10.54 -9.10
N PHE A 150 4.62 -9.35 -9.27
CA PHE A 150 4.16 -8.53 -8.13
C PHE A 150 3.00 -9.17 -7.37
N SER A 151 2.09 -9.87 -8.04
CA SER A 151 1.06 -10.68 -7.37
C SER A 151 1.67 -11.76 -6.46
N PHE A 152 2.67 -12.49 -6.95
CA PHE A 152 3.38 -13.47 -6.13
C PHE A 152 4.12 -12.79 -4.97
N VAL A 153 4.90 -11.75 -5.24
CA VAL A 153 5.72 -11.04 -4.24
C VAL A 153 4.84 -10.45 -3.14
N ARG A 154 3.70 -9.83 -3.49
CA ARG A 154 2.71 -9.32 -2.52
C ARG A 154 2.25 -10.42 -1.58
N GLN A 155 1.75 -11.53 -2.13
CA GLN A 155 1.23 -12.63 -1.32
C GLN A 155 2.33 -13.31 -0.50
N PHE A 156 3.52 -13.47 -1.07
CA PHE A 156 4.67 -14.03 -0.36
C PHE A 156 5.06 -13.17 0.84
N ILE A 157 5.23 -11.86 0.65
CA ILE A 157 5.59 -10.95 1.75
C ILE A 157 4.46 -10.92 2.80
N THR A 158 3.21 -10.74 2.38
CA THR A 158 2.07 -10.69 3.31
C THR A 158 1.94 -11.97 4.14
N LEU A 159 1.99 -13.15 3.52
CA LEU A 159 1.71 -14.42 4.19
C LEU A 159 2.93 -15.06 4.87
N GLN A 160 4.11 -14.98 4.25
CA GLN A 160 5.30 -15.70 4.71
C GLN A 160 6.24 -14.83 5.54
N VAL A 161 6.18 -13.50 5.40
CA VAL A 161 7.07 -12.58 6.13
C VAL A 161 6.29 -11.78 7.16
N SER A 162 5.36 -10.94 6.72
CA SER A 162 4.66 -9.99 7.58
C SER A 162 3.73 -10.66 8.58
N ARG A 163 3.02 -11.73 8.19
CA ARG A 163 2.10 -12.44 9.08
C ARG A 163 2.83 -13.10 10.27
N PRO A 164 3.88 -13.91 10.09
CA PRO A 164 4.68 -14.43 11.20
C PRO A 164 5.28 -13.33 12.08
N VAL A 165 5.78 -12.25 11.48
CA VAL A 165 6.34 -11.11 12.23
C VAL A 165 5.25 -10.43 13.07
N GLY A 166 4.07 -10.17 12.50
CA GLY A 166 2.94 -9.57 13.22
C GLY A 166 2.47 -10.44 14.39
N GLN A 167 2.41 -11.76 14.20
CA GLN A 167 2.07 -12.71 15.27
C GLN A 167 3.15 -12.73 16.36
N TRP A 168 4.43 -12.67 15.99
CA TRP A 168 5.54 -12.57 16.94
C TRP A 168 5.46 -11.31 17.81
N PHE A 169 5.01 -10.20 17.23
CA PHE A 169 4.71 -8.96 17.96
C PHE A 169 3.36 -8.97 18.69
N GLY A 170 2.63 -10.09 18.71
CA GLY A 170 1.41 -10.26 19.51
C GLY A 170 0.10 -9.81 18.83
N ILE A 171 0.09 -9.58 17.51
CA ILE A 171 -1.13 -9.25 16.77
C ILE A 171 -1.97 -10.53 16.58
N LYS A 172 -3.09 -10.63 17.32
CA LYS A 172 -3.98 -11.80 17.30
C LYS A 172 -5.14 -11.73 16.31
N ARG A 173 -5.67 -10.51 16.05
CA ARG A 173 -6.85 -10.33 15.18
C ARG A 173 -6.43 -10.47 13.71
N GLU A 174 -7.05 -11.41 12.99
CA GLU A 174 -6.75 -11.69 11.57
C GLU A 174 -6.94 -10.45 10.68
N SER A 175 -7.94 -9.62 10.95
CA SER A 175 -8.17 -8.36 10.21
C SER A 175 -7.00 -7.37 10.34
N LYS A 176 -6.46 -7.21 11.55
CA LYS A 176 -5.29 -6.35 11.83
C LYS A 176 -4.03 -6.95 11.22
N LEU A 177 -3.91 -8.28 11.26
CA LEU A 177 -2.78 -9.02 10.70
C LEU A 177 -2.71 -8.92 9.17
N ALA A 178 -3.87 -8.96 8.49
CA ALA A 178 -3.96 -8.71 7.05
C ALA A 178 -3.49 -7.30 6.69
N ARG A 179 -3.95 -6.27 7.41
CA ARG A 179 -3.52 -4.88 7.18
C ARG A 179 -2.05 -4.66 7.50
N PHE A 180 -1.54 -5.28 8.56
CA PHE A 180 -0.10 -5.30 8.85
C PHE A 180 0.68 -5.90 7.67
N GLY A 181 0.16 -6.99 7.10
CA GLY A 181 0.72 -7.62 5.91
C GLY A 181 0.73 -6.74 4.66
N GLU A 182 -0.33 -5.99 4.41
CA GLU A 182 -0.42 -5.01 3.32
C GLU A 182 0.60 -3.88 3.50
N GLN A 183 0.73 -3.33 4.71
CA GLN A 183 1.73 -2.29 4.99
C GLN A 183 3.16 -2.83 4.93
N GLY A 184 3.39 -4.09 5.31
CA GLY A 184 4.68 -4.75 5.18
C GLY A 184 5.12 -4.88 3.71
N TYR A 185 4.21 -5.31 2.84
CA TYR A 185 4.45 -5.32 1.39
C TYR A 185 4.75 -3.92 0.85
N ALA A 186 3.91 -2.94 1.19
CA ALA A 186 4.10 -1.55 0.77
C ALA A 186 5.47 -1.00 1.19
N LEU A 187 5.88 -1.22 2.45
CA LEU A 187 7.20 -0.79 2.93
C LEU A 187 8.33 -1.39 2.10
N VAL A 188 8.32 -2.71 1.88
CA VAL A 188 9.38 -3.38 1.12
C VAL A 188 9.44 -2.86 -0.31
N TYR A 189 8.29 -2.75 -0.97
CA TYR A 189 8.22 -2.25 -2.35
C TYR A 189 8.76 -0.82 -2.45
N PHE A 190 8.16 0.12 -1.71
CA PHE A 190 8.49 1.54 -1.83
C PHE A 190 9.90 1.86 -1.35
N ALA A 191 10.44 1.14 -0.36
CA ALA A 191 11.82 1.31 0.07
C ALA A 191 12.81 0.87 -1.02
N VAL A 192 12.57 -0.28 -1.66
CA VAL A 192 13.43 -0.80 -2.73
C VAL A 192 13.35 0.08 -3.97
N MET A 193 12.14 0.41 -4.42
CA MET A 193 11.93 1.22 -5.62
C MET A 193 12.38 2.67 -5.42
N GLY A 194 12.08 3.28 -4.27
CA GLY A 194 12.59 4.61 -3.93
C GLY A 194 14.12 4.68 -3.88
N ALA A 195 14.78 3.67 -3.31
CA ALA A 195 16.24 3.59 -3.32
C ALA A 195 16.80 3.40 -4.74
N TRP A 196 16.14 2.59 -5.57
CA TRP A 196 16.55 2.38 -6.96
C TRP A 196 16.35 3.63 -7.83
N GLY A 197 15.22 4.31 -7.69
CA GLY A 197 14.93 5.59 -8.36
C GLY A 197 15.92 6.68 -7.96
N ALA A 198 16.30 6.76 -6.68
CA ALA A 198 17.32 7.70 -6.20
C ALA A 198 18.69 7.41 -6.83
N ARG A 199 19.08 6.13 -6.93
CA ARG A 199 20.31 5.71 -7.61
C ARG A 199 20.29 6.07 -9.09
N ILE A 200 19.19 5.83 -9.79
CA ILE A 200 19.06 6.17 -11.22
C ILE A 200 19.13 7.69 -11.40
N MET A 201 18.48 8.44 -10.52
CA MET A 201 18.53 9.90 -10.54
C MET A 201 19.96 10.41 -10.34
N SER A 202 20.73 9.84 -9.41
CA SER A 202 22.11 10.28 -9.13
C SER A 202 23.10 10.04 -10.28
N GLN A 203 22.75 9.18 -11.22
CA GLN A 203 23.50 8.90 -12.45
C GLN A 203 22.98 9.68 -13.67
N SER A 204 22.03 10.57 -13.46
CA SER A 204 21.33 11.37 -14.46
C SER A 204 21.56 12.86 -14.20
N PRO A 205 21.55 13.74 -15.23
CA PRO A 205 21.74 15.18 -15.03
C PRO A 205 20.67 15.86 -14.17
N ILE A 206 19.57 15.17 -13.85
CA ILE A 206 18.50 15.71 -12.99
C ILE A 206 18.80 15.60 -11.48
N TRP A 207 19.96 15.09 -11.06
CA TRP A 207 20.32 15.02 -9.63
C TRP A 207 20.61 16.42 -9.05
N TRP A 208 19.99 16.89 -7.97
CA TRP A 208 18.79 16.44 -7.25
C TRP A 208 17.64 17.38 -7.58
N TYR A 209 16.70 16.93 -8.41
CA TYR A 209 15.64 17.76 -9.00
C TYR A 209 16.19 19.02 -9.72
N ASP A 210 17.30 18.89 -10.45
CA ASP A 210 17.73 19.94 -11.39
C ASP A 210 16.77 19.95 -12.59
N THR A 211 15.71 20.73 -12.45
CA THR A 211 14.53 20.68 -13.32
C THR A 211 14.78 21.22 -14.72
N LYS A 212 15.86 21.98 -14.93
CA LYS A 212 16.26 22.42 -16.28
C LYS A 212 16.51 21.22 -17.19
N ASN A 213 17.12 20.18 -16.62
CA ASN A 213 17.46 18.97 -17.36
C ASN A 213 16.23 18.15 -17.78
N PHE A 214 15.05 18.38 -17.18
CA PHE A 214 13.80 17.81 -17.67
C PHE A 214 13.49 18.18 -19.12
N TRP A 215 13.95 19.35 -19.56
CA TRP A 215 13.64 19.94 -20.87
C TRP A 215 14.86 19.91 -21.78
N LEU A 216 16.05 20.15 -21.21
CA LEU A 216 17.30 20.07 -21.95
C LEU A 216 17.53 18.64 -22.48
N GLY A 217 17.98 18.55 -23.73
CA GLY A 217 18.21 17.26 -24.38
C GLY A 217 16.96 16.47 -24.74
N TYR A 218 15.75 17.04 -24.60
CA TYR A 218 14.53 16.41 -25.10
C TYR A 218 14.57 16.24 -26.64
N PRO A 219 14.15 15.09 -27.21
CA PRO A 219 13.54 13.93 -26.56
C PRO A 219 14.52 12.96 -25.88
N HIS A 220 14.15 12.44 -24.70
CA HIS A 220 14.95 11.45 -23.96
C HIS A 220 14.60 10.01 -24.37
N TRP A 221 14.78 9.69 -25.65
CA TRP A 221 14.36 8.41 -26.23
C TRP A 221 15.39 7.27 -26.01
N ASP A 222 16.65 7.60 -25.77
CA ASP A 222 17.79 6.67 -25.63
C ASP A 222 18.06 6.31 -24.15
N MET A 223 17.23 5.42 -23.62
CA MET A 223 17.29 5.08 -22.19
C MET A 223 18.47 4.17 -21.86
N LYS A 224 19.13 4.45 -20.73
CA LYS A 224 20.00 3.48 -20.06
C LYS A 224 19.17 2.24 -19.65
N PRO A 225 19.76 1.02 -19.65
CA PRO A 225 19.05 -0.22 -19.34
C PRO A 225 18.42 -0.20 -17.95
N GLU A 226 19.13 0.37 -16.96
CA GLU A 226 18.67 0.47 -15.58
C GLU A 226 17.43 1.36 -15.48
N LEU A 227 17.43 2.53 -16.12
CA LEU A 227 16.29 3.43 -16.19
C LEU A 227 15.08 2.76 -16.87
N LYS A 228 15.29 2.12 -18.03
CA LYS A 228 14.19 1.45 -18.73
C LYS A 228 13.56 0.36 -17.87
N ARG A 229 14.38 -0.50 -17.25
CA ARG A 229 13.88 -1.60 -16.41
C ARG A 229 13.10 -1.09 -15.20
N TYR A 230 13.67 -0.11 -14.49
CA TYR A 230 13.01 0.54 -13.35
C TYR A 230 11.65 1.11 -13.75
N TYR A 231 11.61 1.85 -14.86
CA TYR A 231 10.38 2.49 -15.33
C TYR A 231 9.30 1.48 -15.70
N LEU A 232 9.65 0.37 -16.35
CA LEU A 232 8.71 -0.69 -16.68
C LEU A 232 8.26 -1.49 -15.44
N MET A 233 9.13 -1.64 -14.44
CA MET A 233 8.75 -2.27 -13.17
C MET A 233 7.78 -1.41 -12.38
N GLU A 234 8.01 -0.10 -12.30
CA GLU A 234 7.04 0.85 -11.73
C GLU A 234 5.69 0.74 -12.46
N ALA A 235 5.69 0.81 -13.79
CA ALA A 235 4.47 0.67 -14.58
C ALA A 235 3.72 -0.65 -14.28
N ALA A 236 4.44 -1.77 -14.15
CA ALA A 236 3.85 -3.06 -13.79
C ALA A 236 3.24 -3.06 -12.39
N TYR A 237 3.90 -2.45 -11.40
CA TYR A 237 3.33 -2.33 -10.05
C TYR A 237 2.07 -1.48 -10.02
N TRP A 238 2.05 -0.31 -10.67
CA TRP A 238 0.87 0.56 -10.68
C TRP A 238 -0.31 -0.06 -11.44
N CYS A 239 -0.04 -0.78 -12.53
CA CYS A 239 -1.05 -1.60 -13.21
C CYS A 239 -1.56 -2.73 -12.29
N HIS A 240 -0.66 -3.41 -11.58
CA HIS A 240 -1.04 -4.44 -10.61
C HIS A 240 -1.94 -3.86 -9.50
N GLN A 241 -1.58 -2.70 -8.93
CA GLN A 241 -2.36 -2.06 -7.88
C GLN A 241 -3.73 -1.59 -8.38
N LEU A 242 -3.83 -1.12 -9.63
CA LEU A 242 -5.12 -0.84 -10.26
C LEU A 242 -5.98 -2.12 -10.34
N ILE A 243 -5.42 -3.26 -10.74
CA ILE A 243 -6.17 -4.51 -10.83
C ILE A 243 -6.67 -4.93 -9.44
N VAL A 244 -5.81 -4.85 -8.42
CA VAL A 244 -6.18 -5.12 -7.01
C VAL A 244 -7.34 -4.24 -6.56
N LEU A 245 -7.31 -2.95 -6.90
CA LEU A 245 -8.36 -1.98 -6.60
C LEU A 245 -9.67 -2.31 -7.33
N LEU A 246 -9.63 -2.53 -8.65
CA LEU A 246 -10.81 -2.81 -9.48
C LEU A 246 -11.52 -4.12 -9.09
N LEU A 247 -10.74 -5.13 -8.69
CA LEU A 247 -11.27 -6.41 -8.24
C LEU A 247 -11.75 -6.38 -6.77
N ASN A 248 -11.58 -5.24 -6.08
CA ASN A 248 -11.87 -5.07 -4.64
C ASN A 248 -11.20 -6.17 -3.80
N LEU A 249 -9.93 -6.46 -4.08
CA LEU A 249 -9.14 -7.44 -3.33
C LEU A 249 -8.62 -6.87 -2.00
N GLU A 250 -8.78 -5.57 -1.79
CA GLU A 250 -8.55 -4.87 -0.53
C GLU A 250 -9.88 -4.33 0.02
N LYS A 251 -10.02 -4.26 1.35
CA LYS A 251 -11.24 -3.72 1.97
C LYS A 251 -11.38 -2.23 1.59
N PRO A 252 -12.53 -1.80 1.03
CA PRO A 252 -12.73 -0.40 0.64
C PRO A 252 -12.47 0.56 1.81
N ARG A 253 -11.76 1.65 1.50
CA ARG A 253 -11.42 2.70 2.46
C ARG A 253 -12.42 3.86 2.34
N LYS A 254 -12.51 4.71 3.38
CA LYS A 254 -13.38 5.91 3.35
C LYS A 254 -12.96 6.91 2.27
N ASP A 255 -11.71 6.86 1.80
CA ASP A 255 -11.12 7.67 0.73
C ASP A 255 -10.98 6.91 -0.62
N TYR A 256 -11.88 5.95 -0.87
CA TYR A 256 -11.83 5.11 -2.07
C TYR A 256 -11.92 5.92 -3.37
N ALA A 257 -12.76 6.95 -3.42
CA ALA A 257 -12.94 7.76 -4.63
C ALA A 257 -11.67 8.57 -4.97
N GLU A 258 -11.03 9.15 -3.96
CA GLU A 258 -9.77 9.88 -4.09
C GLU A 258 -8.62 8.92 -4.49
N LEU A 259 -8.62 7.70 -3.94
CA LEU A 259 -7.66 6.67 -4.33
C LEU A 259 -7.85 6.24 -5.80
N VAL A 260 -9.09 6.09 -6.28
CA VAL A 260 -9.37 5.80 -7.70
C VAL A 260 -8.91 6.97 -8.58
N ALA A 261 -9.25 8.21 -8.21
CA ALA A 261 -8.81 9.40 -8.94
C ALA A 261 -7.29 9.47 -9.02
N HIS A 262 -6.60 9.15 -7.93
CA HIS A 262 -5.14 9.04 -7.90
C HIS A 262 -4.61 8.00 -8.87
N HIS A 263 -5.18 6.80 -8.93
CA HIS A 263 -4.75 5.77 -9.88
C HIS A 263 -4.92 6.20 -11.34
N LEU A 264 -5.99 6.94 -11.65
CA LEU A 264 -6.18 7.51 -12.99
C LEU A 264 -5.09 8.53 -13.32
N VAL A 265 -4.79 9.44 -12.38
CA VAL A 265 -3.74 10.46 -12.56
C VAL A 265 -2.35 9.85 -12.65
N THR A 266 -2.02 8.85 -11.80
CA THR A 266 -0.71 8.20 -11.84
C THR A 266 -0.52 7.41 -13.13
N LEU A 267 -1.50 6.61 -13.57
CA LEU A 267 -1.39 5.90 -14.85
C LEU A 267 -1.30 6.85 -16.04
N TRP A 268 -1.96 8.01 -15.97
CA TRP A 268 -1.77 9.05 -16.97
C TRP A 268 -0.33 9.60 -16.95
N LEU A 269 0.23 9.95 -15.79
CA LEU A 269 1.63 10.42 -15.68
C LEU A 269 2.63 9.39 -16.19
N VAL A 270 2.48 8.13 -15.77
CA VAL A 270 3.36 7.01 -16.17
C VAL A 270 3.27 6.77 -17.67
N GLY A 271 2.05 6.60 -18.20
CA GLY A 271 1.85 6.32 -19.62
C GLY A 271 2.29 7.49 -20.50
N ALA A 272 1.88 8.72 -20.17
CA ALA A 272 2.20 9.90 -20.97
C ALA A 272 3.70 10.21 -20.95
N SER A 273 4.37 10.12 -19.80
CA SER A 273 5.80 10.43 -19.75
C SER A 273 6.67 9.35 -20.40
N TYR A 274 6.24 8.08 -20.41
CA TYR A 274 6.90 7.05 -21.23
C TYR A 274 6.67 7.26 -22.74
N VAL A 275 5.41 7.47 -23.15
CA VAL A 275 5.06 7.66 -24.58
C VAL A 275 5.69 8.93 -25.14
N CYS A 276 5.71 10.02 -24.38
CA CYS A 276 6.23 11.30 -24.85
C CYS A 276 7.75 11.47 -24.69
N ASN A 277 8.49 10.44 -24.27
CA ASN A 277 9.94 10.48 -24.01
C ASN A 277 10.35 11.51 -22.92
N MET A 278 9.55 11.59 -21.85
CA MET A 278 9.75 12.45 -20.67
C MET A 278 10.11 11.63 -19.42
N THR A 279 10.91 10.58 -19.60
CA THR A 279 11.24 9.61 -18.54
C THR A 279 12.00 10.22 -17.37
N GLN A 280 12.69 11.34 -17.59
CA GLN A 280 13.35 12.10 -16.53
C GLN A 280 12.37 12.76 -15.56
N ILE A 281 11.33 13.43 -16.07
CA ILE A 281 10.23 13.96 -15.24
C ILE A 281 9.51 12.80 -14.54
N GLY A 282 9.27 11.71 -15.27
CA GLY A 282 8.64 10.51 -14.71
C GLY A 282 9.44 9.94 -13.53
N ASN A 283 10.77 9.83 -13.63
CA ASN A 283 11.62 9.37 -12.54
C ASN A 283 11.57 10.32 -11.32
N ALA A 284 11.54 11.64 -11.56
CA ALA A 284 11.39 12.62 -10.49
C ALA A 284 10.04 12.51 -9.77
N VAL A 285 8.96 12.26 -10.52
CA VAL A 285 7.63 11.99 -9.94
C VAL A 285 7.64 10.69 -9.14
N TYR A 286 8.12 9.57 -9.68
CA TYR A 286 8.20 8.29 -8.95
C TYR A 286 8.96 8.44 -7.63
N LEU A 287 10.16 9.02 -7.67
CA LEU A 287 10.97 9.19 -6.46
C LEU A 287 10.26 10.07 -5.42
N SER A 288 9.55 11.12 -5.87
CA SER A 288 8.76 11.97 -4.97
C SER A 288 7.58 11.24 -4.35
N MET A 289 7.15 10.14 -4.96
CA MET A 289 6.07 9.31 -4.46
C MET A 289 6.53 8.23 -3.51
N ASP A 290 7.48 7.41 -3.93
CA ASP A 290 7.82 6.17 -3.25
C ASP A 290 8.49 6.43 -1.89
N VAL A 291 9.35 7.45 -1.80
CA VAL A 291 10.07 7.75 -0.55
C VAL A 291 9.08 8.05 0.59
N PRO A 292 8.15 9.02 0.49
CA PRO A 292 7.11 9.23 1.50
C PRO A 292 6.27 7.99 1.82
N ASP A 293 5.95 7.15 0.83
CA ASP A 293 5.09 5.98 1.02
C ASP A 293 5.81 4.88 1.82
N ALA A 294 7.13 4.74 1.68
CA ALA A 294 7.94 3.90 2.55
C ALA A 294 7.88 4.37 4.00
N PHE A 295 8.05 5.67 4.26
CA PHE A 295 7.96 6.24 5.62
C PHE A 295 6.53 6.12 6.18
N PHE A 296 5.50 6.29 5.35
CA PHE A 296 4.11 6.08 5.75
C PHE A 296 3.86 4.64 6.19
N ALA A 297 4.22 3.67 5.36
CA ALA A 297 4.06 2.25 5.65
C ALA A 297 4.82 1.84 6.92
N PHE A 298 6.05 2.34 7.07
CA PHE A 298 6.85 2.12 8.29
C PHE A 298 6.16 2.67 9.54
N SER A 299 5.66 3.92 9.50
CA SER A 299 4.94 4.52 10.64
C SER A 299 3.68 3.73 11.02
N LYS A 300 2.97 3.18 10.03
CA LYS A 300 1.79 2.34 10.24
C LYS A 300 2.15 0.98 10.86
N LEU A 301 3.21 0.34 10.42
CA LEU A 301 3.70 -0.91 11.01
C LEU A 301 4.07 -0.72 12.49
N LEU A 302 4.77 0.39 12.82
CA LEU A 302 5.09 0.75 14.20
C LEU A 302 3.84 1.02 15.06
N ASN A 303 2.80 1.60 14.47
CA ASN A 303 1.51 1.76 15.14
C ASN A 303 0.86 0.41 15.43
N TYR A 304 0.84 -0.53 14.48
CA TYR A 304 0.24 -1.86 14.71
C TYR A 304 0.92 -2.66 15.83
N ILE A 305 2.25 -2.55 16.00
CA ILE A 305 2.99 -3.19 17.09
C ILE A 305 2.97 -2.41 18.41
N GLN A 306 2.28 -1.27 18.47
CA GLN A 306 2.07 -0.44 19.67
C GLN A 306 3.38 0.05 20.34
N TRP A 307 4.38 0.43 19.55
CA TRP A 307 5.60 1.06 20.08
C TRP A 307 5.40 2.55 20.32
N GLU A 308 4.90 2.93 21.49
CA GLU A 308 4.40 4.28 21.81
C GLU A 308 5.34 5.44 21.47
N TYR A 309 6.62 5.37 21.85
CA TYR A 309 7.57 6.45 21.55
C TYR A 309 8.00 6.43 20.08
N THR A 310 8.41 5.25 19.58
CA THR A 310 8.94 5.08 18.22
C THR A 310 7.90 5.41 17.16
N LYS A 311 6.62 5.06 17.38
CA LYS A 311 5.55 5.37 16.43
C LYS A 311 5.36 6.87 16.26
N VAL A 312 5.40 7.66 17.35
CA VAL A 312 5.27 9.13 17.31
C VAL A 312 6.46 9.76 16.59
N VAL A 313 7.69 9.37 16.94
CA VAL A 313 8.90 9.88 16.27
C VAL A 313 8.87 9.56 14.77
N SER A 314 8.53 8.32 14.40
CA SER A 314 8.43 7.92 12.99
C SER A 314 7.35 8.69 12.24
N PHE A 315 6.24 9.00 12.90
CA PHE A 315 5.14 9.76 12.31
C PHE A 315 5.53 11.23 12.06
N VAL A 316 6.26 11.86 12.99
CA VAL A 316 6.79 13.23 12.79
C VAL A 316 7.80 13.27 11.64
N ILE A 317 8.70 12.28 11.55
CA ILE A 317 9.64 12.16 10.43
C ILE A 317 8.86 12.01 9.11
N PHE A 318 7.86 11.13 9.08
CA PHE A 318 6.97 10.94 7.94
C PHE A 318 6.32 12.25 7.48
N VAL A 319 5.80 13.08 8.40
CA VAL A 319 5.21 14.39 8.05
C VAL A 319 6.24 15.31 7.39
N GLY A 320 7.48 15.34 7.90
CA GLY A 320 8.57 16.12 7.30
C GLY A 320 8.92 15.64 5.89
N VAL A 321 9.04 14.32 5.71
CA VAL A 321 9.32 13.68 4.42
C VAL A 321 8.18 13.95 3.42
N TRP A 322 6.92 13.81 3.84
CA TRP A 322 5.76 14.11 3.00
C TRP A 322 5.76 15.58 2.55
N SER A 323 5.97 16.51 3.47
CA SER A 323 6.06 17.95 3.17
C SER A 323 7.12 18.25 2.11
N TYR A 324 8.30 17.65 2.25
CA TYR A 324 9.40 17.90 1.31
C TYR A 324 9.12 17.28 -0.06
N PHE A 325 8.85 15.97 -0.13
CA PHE A 325 8.74 15.28 -1.40
C PHE A 325 7.39 15.49 -2.11
N ARG A 326 6.26 15.41 -1.40
CA ARG A 326 4.93 15.49 -2.02
C ARG A 326 4.44 16.92 -2.24
N ILE A 327 4.91 17.88 -1.43
CA ILE A 327 4.46 19.28 -1.53
C ILE A 327 5.55 20.13 -2.18
N PHE A 328 6.70 20.30 -1.53
CA PHE A 328 7.74 21.21 -2.02
C PHE A 328 8.31 20.79 -3.39
N LEU A 329 8.80 19.55 -3.54
CA LEU A 329 9.36 19.10 -4.83
C LEU A 329 8.31 19.05 -5.94
N ASN A 330 7.06 18.75 -5.61
CA ASN A 330 5.98 18.78 -6.59
C ASN A 330 5.68 20.21 -7.09
N MET A 331 5.72 21.20 -6.19
CA MET A 331 5.66 22.63 -6.57
C MET A 331 6.86 23.04 -7.45
N VAL A 332 8.06 22.56 -7.13
CA VAL A 332 9.26 22.79 -7.96
C VAL A 332 9.09 22.21 -9.37
N MET A 333 8.54 21.01 -9.50
CA MET A 333 8.22 20.43 -10.82
C MET A 333 7.19 21.26 -11.59
N LEU A 334 6.11 21.72 -10.94
CA LEU A 334 5.11 22.59 -11.58
C LEU A 334 5.70 23.92 -12.03
N TRP A 335 6.56 24.52 -11.21
CA TRP A 335 7.28 25.74 -11.55
C TRP A 335 8.15 25.53 -12.80
N SER A 336 8.87 24.41 -12.87
CA SER A 336 9.66 24.04 -14.04
C SER A 336 8.81 23.90 -15.30
N VAL A 337 7.66 23.21 -15.23
CA VAL A 337 6.73 23.12 -16.37
C VAL A 337 6.28 24.52 -16.82
N TRP A 338 6.08 25.46 -15.90
CA TRP A 338 5.61 26.80 -16.26
C TRP A 338 6.71 27.70 -16.82
N THR A 339 7.95 27.58 -16.32
CA THR A 339 9.03 28.56 -16.58
C THR A 339 10.16 28.03 -17.46
N GLU A 340 10.37 26.72 -17.48
CA GLU A 340 11.51 26.07 -18.14
C GLU A 340 11.11 25.23 -19.36
N TYR A 341 9.82 25.10 -19.65
CA TYR A 341 9.30 24.36 -20.82
C TYR A 341 9.95 24.79 -22.14
N ASP A 342 10.21 26.09 -22.30
CA ASP A 342 10.78 26.64 -23.54
C ASP A 342 12.28 26.34 -23.70
N LEU A 343 12.93 25.69 -22.71
CA LEU A 343 14.30 25.16 -22.83
C LEU A 343 14.40 23.94 -23.75
N ILE A 344 13.27 23.37 -24.17
CA ILE A 344 13.24 22.29 -25.16
C ILE A 344 13.94 22.77 -26.46
N PRO A 345 14.87 21.99 -27.03
CA PRO A 345 15.55 22.36 -28.28
C PRO A 345 14.55 22.71 -29.39
N LEU A 346 14.80 23.81 -30.12
CA LEU A 346 13.88 24.32 -31.14
C LEU A 346 13.53 23.27 -32.21
N ALA A 347 14.48 22.40 -32.58
CA ALA A 347 14.25 21.29 -33.52
C ALA A 347 13.25 20.23 -33.00
N SER A 348 13.10 20.15 -31.68
CA SER A 348 12.19 19.26 -30.95
C SER A 348 10.88 19.93 -30.57
N GLN A 349 10.64 21.21 -30.93
CA GLN A 349 9.39 21.91 -30.64
C GLN A 349 8.30 21.64 -31.71
N ARG A 350 8.05 20.37 -32.01
CA ARG A 350 7.07 19.95 -33.03
C ARG A 350 6.35 18.68 -32.61
N PHE A 351 5.15 18.48 -33.16
CA PHE A 351 4.39 17.26 -32.95
C PHE A 351 4.63 16.30 -34.11
N TRP A 352 5.60 15.39 -33.94
CA TRP A 352 5.93 14.38 -34.95
C TRP A 352 6.33 13.05 -34.28
N PRO A 353 5.34 12.22 -33.90
CA PRO A 353 5.55 10.97 -33.19
C PRO A 353 6.58 10.00 -33.82
N PRO A 354 6.71 9.87 -35.15
CA PRO A 354 7.73 9.00 -35.75
C PRO A 354 9.16 9.34 -35.35
N ASP A 355 9.47 10.62 -35.09
CA ASP A 355 10.81 11.05 -34.65
C ASP A 355 10.93 11.05 -33.12
N GLY A 356 9.90 10.58 -32.40
CA GLY A 356 9.85 10.58 -30.95
C GLY A 356 9.64 11.96 -30.33
N VAL A 357 9.19 12.95 -31.11
CA VAL A 357 9.02 14.33 -30.68
C VAL A 357 7.54 14.66 -30.53
N TRP A 358 7.16 15.21 -29.37
CA TRP A 358 5.76 15.48 -29.04
C TRP A 358 5.50 16.94 -28.64
N MET A 359 6.54 17.71 -28.30
CA MET A 359 6.40 18.93 -27.50
C MET A 359 6.08 20.18 -28.32
N VAL A 360 4.80 20.51 -28.43
CA VAL A 360 4.29 21.77 -28.99
C VAL A 360 3.71 22.66 -27.88
N TRP A 361 3.38 23.92 -28.16
CA TRP A 361 2.96 24.89 -27.13
C TRP A 361 1.85 24.38 -26.18
N TRP A 362 0.88 23.60 -26.68
CA TRP A 362 -0.23 23.08 -25.86
C TRP A 362 0.16 21.86 -25.00
N MET A 363 1.26 21.16 -25.32
CA MET A 363 1.75 20.03 -24.51
C MET A 363 2.23 20.47 -23.13
N LYS A 364 2.61 21.75 -22.97
CA LYS A 364 2.86 22.35 -21.65
C LYS A 364 1.71 22.09 -20.67
N TYR A 365 0.46 22.25 -21.13
CA TYR A 365 -0.71 21.99 -20.29
C TYR A 365 -0.93 20.50 -20.03
N GLN A 366 -0.63 19.63 -20.99
CA GLN A 366 -0.73 18.17 -20.81
C GLN A 366 0.28 17.63 -19.80
N VAL A 367 1.45 18.27 -19.65
CA VAL A 367 2.40 17.94 -18.60
C VAL A 367 1.99 18.59 -17.26
N PHE A 368 1.52 19.83 -17.30
CA PHE A 368 1.15 20.59 -16.08
C PHE A 368 -0.06 19.99 -15.34
N ILE A 369 -1.16 19.73 -16.06
CA ILE A 369 -2.44 19.31 -15.47
C ILE A 369 -2.30 18.06 -14.59
N PRO A 370 -1.72 16.94 -15.04
CA PRO A 370 -1.67 15.74 -14.21
C PRO A 370 -0.74 15.92 -13.00
N ILE A 371 0.36 16.66 -13.11
CA ILE A 371 1.22 16.99 -11.94
C ILE A 371 0.45 17.88 -10.96
N PHE A 372 -0.36 18.82 -11.45
CA PHE A 372 -1.17 19.70 -10.62
C PHE A 372 -2.29 18.93 -9.90
N LEU A 373 -3.00 18.05 -10.60
CA LEU A 373 -4.01 17.16 -9.99
C LEU A 373 -3.37 16.27 -8.92
N LEU A 374 -2.16 15.80 -9.19
CA LEU A 374 -1.38 15.02 -8.23
C LEU A 374 -1.03 15.84 -6.97
N LEU A 375 -0.66 17.12 -7.11
CA LEU A 375 -0.49 18.03 -5.98
C LEU A 375 -1.78 18.24 -5.19
N CYS A 376 -2.92 18.43 -5.85
CA CYS A 376 -4.22 18.59 -5.19
C CYS A 376 -4.56 17.37 -4.32
N LEU A 377 -4.37 16.15 -4.86
CA LEU A 377 -4.55 14.90 -4.11
C LEU A 377 -3.58 14.80 -2.93
N ASN A 378 -2.30 15.13 -3.14
CA ASN A 378 -1.30 15.14 -2.07
C ASN A 378 -1.64 16.15 -0.97
N LEU A 379 -2.18 17.33 -1.30
CA LEU A 379 -2.64 18.33 -0.34
C LEU A 379 -3.87 17.85 0.44
N PHE A 380 -4.80 17.16 -0.21
CA PHE A 380 -5.95 16.55 0.45
C PHE A 380 -5.50 15.56 1.53
N TRP A 381 -4.62 14.60 1.20
CA TRP A 381 -4.11 13.67 2.21
C TRP A 381 -3.21 14.36 3.24
N TYR A 382 -2.43 15.37 2.84
CA TYR A 382 -1.62 16.14 3.76
C TYR A 382 -2.46 16.84 4.83
N PHE A 383 -3.61 17.42 4.46
CA PHE A 383 -4.56 17.97 5.42
C PHE A 383 -5.01 16.92 6.44
N LEU A 384 -5.32 15.70 5.99
CA LEU A 384 -5.69 14.62 6.89
C LEU A 384 -4.54 14.20 7.82
N ILE A 385 -3.32 14.16 7.30
CA ILE A 385 -2.11 13.84 8.07
C ILE A 385 -1.86 14.90 9.15
N LEU A 386 -1.94 16.20 8.80
CA LEU A 386 -1.79 17.30 9.75
C LEU A 386 -2.89 17.31 10.82
N ARG A 387 -4.13 16.96 10.45
CA ARG A 387 -5.22 16.80 11.41
C ARG A 387 -4.91 15.71 12.44
N ILE A 388 -4.31 14.60 12.03
CA ILE A 388 -3.86 13.53 12.93
C ILE A 388 -2.69 14.04 13.79
N MET A 389 -1.71 14.72 13.19
CA MET A 389 -0.56 15.28 13.92
C MET A 389 -0.98 16.26 15.01
N TYR A 390 -1.93 17.15 14.72
CA TYR A 390 -2.48 18.07 15.71
C TYR A 390 -3.14 17.33 16.88
N ARG A 391 -3.81 16.19 16.63
CA ARG A 391 -4.40 15.36 17.69
C ARG A 391 -3.34 14.62 18.52
N VAL A 392 -2.26 14.16 17.89
CA VAL A 392 -1.19 13.42 18.57
C VAL A 392 -0.30 14.34 19.43
N VAL A 393 -0.07 15.58 18.97
CA VAL A 393 0.84 16.55 19.64
C VAL A 393 0.07 17.58 20.49
N GLY A 394 -1.22 17.77 20.24
CA GLY A 394 -2.04 18.77 20.91
C GLY A 394 -2.27 18.48 22.40
N PRO A 395 -2.72 19.49 23.19
CA PRO A 395 -2.84 19.41 24.65
C PRO A 395 -3.88 18.42 25.20
N THR A 396 -4.54 17.64 24.34
CA THR A 396 -5.66 16.77 24.72
C THR A 396 -5.20 15.32 24.78
N GLN A 397 -4.59 14.93 25.90
CA GLN A 397 -4.62 13.52 26.30
C GLN A 397 -6.08 13.13 26.55
N GLY A 398 -6.67 12.33 25.66
CA GLY A 398 -7.96 11.66 25.93
C GLY A 398 -9.14 12.02 25.03
N ILE A 399 -8.97 12.04 23.70
CA ILE A 399 -10.11 11.88 22.79
C ILE A 399 -9.79 10.76 21.80
N THR A 400 -10.56 9.68 21.94
CA THR A 400 -10.52 8.45 21.16
C THR A 400 -10.62 8.68 19.65
N ASP A 401 -10.10 7.70 18.92
CA ASP A 401 -9.61 7.88 17.58
C ASP A 401 -10.68 7.58 16.54
N VAL A 402 -11.40 8.60 16.05
CA VAL A 402 -12.41 8.41 14.97
C VAL A 402 -11.81 7.97 13.61
N ARG A 403 -10.49 7.78 13.49
CA ARG A 403 -9.84 7.22 12.28
C ARG A 403 -9.13 5.87 12.53
N SER A 404 -8.89 5.49 13.79
CA SER A 404 -8.33 4.19 14.20
C SER A 404 -9.32 3.30 14.95
N ASP A 405 -10.44 3.81 15.45
CA ASP A 405 -11.45 3.02 16.18
C ASP A 405 -12.28 2.13 15.25
N ASP A 406 -12.39 2.45 13.95
CA ASP A 406 -13.20 1.64 13.02
C ASP A 406 -12.42 0.52 12.30
N GLU A 407 -11.31 0.05 12.88
CA GLU A 407 -10.84 -1.32 12.63
C GLU A 407 -11.44 -2.32 13.64
N ASP A 408 -12.25 -1.85 14.59
CA ASP A 408 -12.81 -2.67 15.68
C ASP A 408 -14.33 -2.87 15.67
N ASP A 409 -15.05 -2.43 14.64
CA ASP A 409 -16.49 -2.71 14.53
C ASP A 409 -16.80 -3.71 13.41
N GLY A 410 -17.02 -4.94 13.86
CA GLY A 410 -17.54 -6.10 13.13
C GLY A 410 -18.03 -7.10 14.17
N GLY A 411 -19.03 -6.68 14.95
CA GLY A 411 -19.63 -7.49 16.00
C GLY A 411 -20.32 -8.74 15.45
N ASP A 412 -20.07 -9.86 16.14
CA ASP A 412 -21.05 -10.92 16.37
C ASP A 412 -20.86 -11.37 17.83
N ASP A 413 -21.51 -10.64 18.74
CA ASP A 413 -21.83 -11.14 20.08
C ASP A 413 -23.10 -11.98 19.94
N GLY A 414 -22.91 -13.26 19.64
CA GLY A 414 -23.96 -14.29 19.60
C GLY A 414 -23.84 -15.24 20.80
N GLY A 415 -23.77 -14.70 22.02
CA GLY A 415 -23.75 -15.46 23.27
C GLY A 415 -24.93 -15.08 24.15
N GLY A 416 -26.15 -15.44 23.73
CA GLY A 416 -27.33 -15.34 24.59
C GLY A 416 -27.26 -16.40 25.68
N ASP A 417 -26.81 -16.02 26.87
CA ASP A 417 -27.02 -16.80 28.09
C ASP A 417 -28.43 -16.52 28.59
N GLY A 418 -29.21 -17.60 28.72
CA GLY A 418 -30.61 -17.58 29.10
C GLY A 418 -30.81 -17.08 30.53
N LYS A 419 -31.74 -16.14 30.69
CA LYS A 419 -32.36 -15.85 32.00
C LYS A 419 -33.34 -16.97 32.31
N ASP A 420 -33.02 -17.76 33.33
CA ASP A 420 -33.97 -18.53 34.11
C ASP A 420 -33.94 -17.93 35.52
N ASP A 421 -34.88 -17.02 35.79
CA ASP A 421 -35.19 -16.54 37.14
C ASP A 421 -36.72 -16.44 37.19
N GLY A 422 -37.33 -17.52 37.67
CA GLY A 422 -38.72 -17.51 38.11
C GLY A 422 -38.79 -16.87 39.49
N GLU A 423 -39.65 -15.87 39.63
CA GLU A 423 -40.15 -15.44 40.93
C GLU A 423 -41.62 -15.04 40.79
N ASP A 424 -42.43 -15.73 41.58
CA ASP A 424 -43.82 -15.49 41.88
C ASP A 424 -43.99 -14.07 42.45
N ASP A 425 -45.04 -13.37 42.02
CA ASP A 425 -45.59 -12.26 42.80
C ASP A 425 -47.12 -12.28 42.69
N ASP A 426 -47.72 -12.69 43.80
CA ASP A 426 -49.12 -12.53 44.17
C ASP A 426 -49.60 -11.10 43.93
N LYS A 427 -50.75 -10.96 43.26
CA LYS A 427 -51.56 -9.74 43.32
C LYS A 427 -52.92 -10.07 43.88
N ASP A 428 -53.08 -9.70 45.14
CA ASP A 428 -54.34 -9.38 45.77
C ASP A 428 -55.08 -8.32 44.95
N ASP A 429 -56.31 -8.63 44.52
CA ASP A 429 -57.27 -7.62 44.06
C ASP A 429 -58.61 -7.91 44.75
N VAL A 430 -59.02 -6.98 45.62
CA VAL A 430 -60.28 -6.99 46.36
C VAL A 430 -61.11 -5.81 45.89
N GLY A 431 -62.26 -6.13 45.27
CA GLY A 431 -63.53 -5.39 45.26
C GLY A 431 -63.55 -3.99 44.61
N ASP A 432 -64.65 -3.49 44.08
CA ASP A 432 -66.02 -3.95 43.89
C ASP A 432 -66.70 -2.90 42.96
N ASP A 433 -67.95 -3.16 42.58
CA ASP A 433 -68.97 -2.23 42.06
C ASP A 433 -69.17 -2.13 40.52
N ASP A 434 -69.96 -3.09 40.03
CA ASP A 434 -71.36 -2.94 39.55
C ASP A 434 -71.77 -1.89 38.47
N LYS A 435 -72.41 -2.46 37.42
CA LYS A 435 -73.72 -2.12 36.80
C LYS A 435 -73.86 -0.98 35.78
N ASP A 436 -74.27 -1.40 34.58
CA ASP A 436 -75.47 -0.99 33.84
C ASP A 436 -75.91 0.48 33.91
N GLU A 437 -75.56 1.26 32.88
CA GLU A 437 -76.49 2.00 31.98
C GLU A 437 -75.74 2.64 30.80
#